data_AF-A0A3B8HC65-F1
#
_entry.id   AF-A0A3B8HC65-F1
#
_cell.length_a   1.000
_cell.length_b   1.000
_cell.length_c   1.000
_cell.angle_alpha   90.00
_cell.angle_beta   90.00
_cell.angle_gamma   90.00
#
_symmetry.space_group_name_H-M   'P 1'
#
loop_
_entity.id
_entity.type
_entity.pdbx_description
1 polymer ?
#
loop_
_entity_poly.entity_id
_entity_poly.type
_entity_poly.pdbx_seq_one_letter_code
_entity_poly.pdbx_strand_id
1 'polypeptide(L)'
;MRRFAMGLLIVGAILLVGNPARAQQGLVETVVNGCKEELVKYCSNVTPGEGRVLACLYAYEDKLSGRCEYALYDAASQLERAVASLSYVVNECSSDLKQYCASVAAGEGRLLQCLQKNDAQVSARCKQARKDVGLK
;
A
#
# COMPACT_ATOMS: atom_id res chain seq x y z
N MET A 1 -20.41 53.11 26.26
CA MET A 1 -19.43 53.71 25.30
C MET A 1 -18.08 53.68 26.00
N ARG A 2 -16.96 53.10 25.57
CA ARG A 2 -16.39 52.49 24.35
C ARG A 2 -15.37 51.44 24.88
N ARG A 3 -15.42 50.16 24.47
CA ARG A 3 -14.66 49.57 23.33
C ARG A 3 -13.14 49.78 23.43
N PHE A 4 -12.38 48.70 23.64
CA PHE A 4 -11.12 48.29 22.98
C PHE A 4 -10.62 47.02 23.69
N ALA A 5 -11.14 45.86 23.29
CA ALA A 5 -10.47 44.93 22.36
C ALA A 5 -9.57 43.93 23.09
N MET A 6 -10.25 42.99 23.74
CA MET A 6 -9.79 41.62 24.01
C MET A 6 -9.39 40.99 22.66
N GLY A 7 -8.10 40.94 22.32
CA GLY A 7 -7.70 40.55 20.97
C GLY A 7 -6.21 40.30 20.74
N LEU A 8 -5.50 39.70 21.71
CA LEU A 8 -4.07 39.41 21.55
C LEU A 8 -3.61 38.01 21.99
N LEU A 9 -4.49 36.98 21.95
CA LEU A 9 -4.12 35.61 22.33
C LEU A 9 -4.57 34.51 21.34
N ILE A 10 -4.86 34.83 20.07
CA ILE A 10 -5.27 33.82 19.07
C ILE A 10 -4.40 33.87 17.80
N VAL A 11 -3.07 33.90 17.95
CA VAL A 11 -2.14 33.77 16.79
C VAL A 11 -1.12 32.63 16.97
N GLY A 12 -1.17 31.89 18.08
CA GLY A 12 -0.09 30.93 18.43
C GLY A 12 -0.40 29.43 18.32
N ALA A 13 -1.61 29.00 17.95
CA ALA A 13 -2.04 27.61 18.17
C ALA A 13 -2.50 26.84 16.91
N ILE A 14 -2.16 27.29 15.69
CA ILE A 14 -2.62 26.65 14.43
C ILE A 14 -1.55 25.75 13.76
N LEU A 15 -0.37 25.54 14.37
CA LEU A 15 0.69 24.73 13.76
C LEU A 15 0.79 23.27 14.23
N LEU A 16 -0.21 22.72 14.94
CA LEU A 16 -0.20 21.33 15.41
C LEU A 16 -1.29 20.43 14.78
N VAL A 17 -1.91 20.84 13.67
CA VAL A 17 -2.61 19.87 12.81
C VAL A 17 -1.55 19.15 11.97
N GLY A 18 -0.96 18.12 12.58
CA GLY A 18 -0.23 17.10 11.84
C GLY A 18 -1.12 16.60 10.72
N ASN A 19 -0.72 16.90 9.48
CA ASN A 19 -1.47 16.57 8.29
C ASN A 19 -1.59 15.02 8.22
N PRO A 20 -2.77 14.40 8.40
CA PRO A 20 -2.93 12.95 8.22
C PRO A 20 -3.03 12.63 6.71
N ALA A 21 -2.23 13.31 5.91
CA ALA A 21 -2.16 13.18 4.46
C ALA A 21 -0.88 12.44 4.04
N ARG A 22 -0.30 11.62 4.93
CA ARG A 22 0.34 10.40 4.44
C ARG A 22 -0.78 9.44 4.04
N ALA A 23 -1.44 9.77 2.93
CA ALA A 23 -2.00 8.73 2.09
C ALA A 23 -0.86 7.72 1.91
N GLN A 24 -1.09 6.47 2.28
CA GLN A 24 -0.15 5.39 2.04
C GLN A 24 0.18 5.47 0.54
N GLN A 25 1.33 6.04 0.18
CA GLN A 25 1.71 6.15 -1.23
C GLN A 25 1.75 4.72 -1.75
N GLY A 26 0.95 4.45 -2.77
CA GLY A 26 0.90 3.12 -3.35
C GLY A 26 2.30 2.75 -3.82
N LEU A 27 2.66 1.47 -3.74
CA LEU A 27 3.94 0.94 -4.24
C LEU A 27 4.31 1.50 -5.62
N VAL A 28 3.32 1.59 -6.51
CA VAL A 28 3.46 2.13 -7.87
C VAL A 28 3.77 3.63 -7.85
N GLU A 29 3.13 4.40 -6.97
CA GLU A 29 3.35 5.83 -6.83
C GLU A 29 4.77 6.14 -6.32
N THR A 30 5.27 5.34 -5.37
CA THR A 30 6.67 5.45 -4.89
C THR A 30 7.64 5.34 -6.06
N VAL A 31 7.49 4.31 -6.91
CA VAL A 31 8.36 4.10 -8.08
C VAL A 31 8.19 5.21 -9.11
N VAL A 32 6.95 5.60 -9.46
CA VAL A 32 6.69 6.64 -10.46
C VAL A 32 7.28 7.99 -10.03
N ASN A 33 7.17 8.35 -8.75
CA ASN A 33 7.72 9.59 -8.23
C ASN A 33 9.24 9.56 -8.09
N GLY A 34 9.80 8.42 -7.69
CA GLY A 34 11.25 8.25 -7.54
C GLY A 34 11.99 8.19 -8.87
N CYS A 35 11.39 7.57 -9.88
CA CYS A 35 11.96 7.34 -11.20
C CYS A 35 11.45 8.29 -12.28
N LYS A 36 10.86 9.44 -11.90
CA LYS A 36 10.19 10.33 -12.85
C LYS A 36 11.09 10.76 -14.01
N GLU A 37 12.36 11.04 -13.74
CA GLU A 37 13.32 11.48 -14.77
C GLU A 37 13.64 10.34 -15.74
N GLU A 38 13.89 9.14 -15.22
CA GLU A 38 14.19 7.94 -15.98
C GLU A 38 12.99 7.48 -16.81
N LEU A 39 11.78 7.56 -16.26
CA LEU A 39 10.55 7.24 -16.96
C LEU A 39 10.35 8.14 -18.19
N VAL A 40 10.59 9.45 -18.05
CA VAL A 40 10.49 10.40 -19.16
C VAL A 40 11.61 10.17 -20.18
N LYS A 41 12.85 10.01 -19.71
CA LYS A 41 14.04 9.97 -20.55
C LYS A 41 14.21 8.65 -21.29
N TYR A 42 13.92 7.52 -20.65
CA TYR A 42 14.21 6.19 -21.18
C TYR A 42 12.95 5.37 -21.51
N CYS A 43 11.85 5.57 -20.77
CA CYS A 43 10.68 4.68 -20.83
C CYS A 43 9.38 5.34 -21.35
N SER A 44 9.44 6.54 -21.93
CA SER A 44 8.25 7.31 -22.32
C SER A 44 7.43 6.67 -23.45
N ASN A 45 8.03 5.80 -24.26
CA ASN A 45 7.35 5.05 -25.32
C ASN A 45 6.84 3.68 -24.86
N VAL A 46 7.01 3.33 -23.59
CA VAL A 46 6.60 2.02 -23.05
C VAL A 46 5.13 2.07 -22.68
N THR A 47 4.32 1.19 -23.28
CA THR A 47 2.92 1.01 -22.88
C THR A 47 2.86 0.50 -21.43
N PRO A 48 2.14 1.18 -20.51
CA PRO A 48 2.00 0.71 -19.13
C PRO A 48 1.31 -0.65 -19.01
N GLY A 49 1.51 -1.33 -17.88
CA GLY A 49 0.92 -2.64 -17.57
C GLY A 49 1.88 -3.82 -17.79
N GLU A 50 1.49 -4.99 -17.25
CA GLU A 50 2.19 -6.28 -17.43
C GLU A 50 3.70 -6.23 -17.13
N GLY A 51 4.12 -5.35 -16.22
CA GLY A 51 5.53 -5.18 -15.86
C GLY A 51 6.40 -4.50 -16.92
N ARG A 52 5.87 -4.05 -18.06
CA ARG A 52 6.67 -3.46 -19.15
C ARG A 52 7.51 -2.27 -18.73
N VAL A 53 6.95 -1.37 -17.93
CA VAL A 53 7.68 -0.18 -17.44
C VAL A 53 8.80 -0.58 -16.49
N LEU A 54 8.56 -1.56 -15.63
CA LEU A 54 9.60 -2.09 -14.74
C LEU A 54 10.71 -2.78 -15.53
N ALA A 55 10.36 -3.54 -16.57
CA ALA A 55 11.33 -4.15 -17.48
C ALA A 55 12.17 -3.10 -18.22
N CYS A 56 11.58 -1.95 -18.59
CA CYS A 56 12.34 -0.85 -19.15
C CYS A 56 13.33 -0.25 -18.14
N LEU A 57 12.90 0.02 -16.90
CA LEU A 57 13.81 0.51 -15.85
C LEU A 57 14.96 -0.47 -15.59
N TYR A 58 14.67 -1.78 -15.61
CA TYR A 58 15.68 -2.84 -15.50
C TYR A 58 16.69 -2.81 -16.67
N ALA A 59 16.22 -2.60 -17.91
CA ALA A 59 17.11 -2.51 -19.07
C ALA A 59 18.04 -1.28 -19.06
N TYR A 60 17.74 -0.28 -18.22
CA TYR A 60 18.54 0.93 -18.03
C TYR A 60 19.07 1.04 -16.59
N GLU A 61 19.24 -0.09 -15.88
CA GLU A 61 19.63 -0.12 -14.47
C GLU A 61 20.93 0.65 -14.19
N ASP A 62 21.88 0.63 -15.12
CA ASP A 62 23.17 1.33 -15.06
C ASP A 62 23.04 2.86 -15.19
N LYS A 63 21.85 3.36 -15.55
CA LYS A 63 21.57 4.78 -15.80
C LYS A 63 20.53 5.37 -14.85
N LEU A 64 20.10 4.61 -13.85
CA LEU A 64 19.15 5.09 -12.86
C LEU A 64 19.84 6.07 -11.90
N SER A 65 19.13 7.13 -11.51
CA SER A 65 19.58 7.94 -10.39
C SER A 65 19.45 7.16 -9.07
N GLY A 66 20.28 7.50 -8.08
CA GLY A 66 20.16 6.91 -6.74
C GLY A 66 18.78 7.13 -6.09
N ARG A 67 18.04 8.17 -6.52
CA ARG A 67 16.65 8.37 -6.11
C ARG A 67 15.72 7.31 -6.68
N CYS A 68 15.85 6.99 -7.96
CA CYS A 68 15.07 5.95 -8.61
C CYS A 68 15.41 4.57 -8.06
N GLU A 69 16.71 4.27 -7.89
CA GLU A 69 17.18 3.02 -7.27
C GLU A 69 16.59 2.84 -5.86
N TYR A 70 16.65 3.88 -5.02
CA TYR A 70 16.06 3.82 -3.69
C TYR A 70 14.54 3.59 -3.73
N ALA A 71 13.82 4.24 -4.65
CA ALA A 71 12.38 4.07 -4.78
C ALA A 71 12.00 2.65 -5.24
N LEU A 72 12.77 2.05 -6.15
CA LEU A 72 12.62 0.66 -6.55
C LEU A 72 12.88 -0.30 -5.38
N TYR A 73 13.96 -0.08 -4.63
CA TYR A 73 14.31 -0.87 -3.45
C TYR A 73 13.24 -0.79 -2.35
N ASP A 74 12.76 0.42 -2.02
CA ASP A 74 11.74 0.62 -1.01
C ASP A 74 10.41 -0.03 -1.42
N ALA A 75 10.02 0.12 -2.68
CA ALA A 75 8.83 -0.54 -3.21
C ALA A 75 8.95 -2.07 -3.18
N ALA A 76 10.09 -2.64 -3.60
CA ALA A 76 10.33 -4.09 -3.51
C ALA A 76 10.24 -4.58 -2.07
N SER A 77 10.90 -3.89 -1.13
CA SER A 77 10.87 -4.24 0.30
C SER A 77 9.46 -4.18 0.89
N GLN A 78 8.68 -3.17 0.51
CA GLN A 78 7.29 -3.04 0.94
C GLN A 78 6.41 -4.17 0.36
N LEU A 79 6.61 -4.54 -0.90
CA LEU A 79 5.90 -5.64 -1.56
C LEU A 79 6.21 -6.99 -0.89
N GLU A 80 7.47 -7.26 -0.57
CA GLU A 80 7.89 -8.47 0.14
C GLU A 80 7.18 -8.60 1.50
N ARG A 81 7.14 -7.52 2.27
CA ARG A 81 6.41 -7.49 3.55
C ARG A 81 4.92 -7.77 3.36
N ALA A 82 4.31 -7.17 2.34
CA ALA A 82 2.90 -7.41 2.04
C ALA A 82 2.64 -8.88 1.65
N VAL A 83 3.51 -9.49 0.84
CA VAL A 83 3.41 -10.91 0.46
C VAL A 83 3.59 -11.83 1.68
N ALA A 84 4.51 -11.51 2.59
CA ALA A 84 4.69 -12.26 3.82
C ALA A 84 3.43 -12.21 4.70
N SER A 85 2.83 -11.02 4.89
CA SER A 85 1.58 -10.84 5.60
C SER A 85 0.42 -11.62 4.96
N LEU A 86 0.30 -11.59 3.64
CA LEU A 86 -0.72 -12.38 2.92
C LEU A 86 -0.50 -13.88 3.08
N SER A 87 0.74 -14.34 2.98
CA SER A 87 1.11 -15.75 3.16
C SER A 87 0.77 -16.25 4.56
N TYR A 88 1.05 -15.42 5.58
CA TYR A 88 0.64 -15.69 6.95
C TYR A 88 -0.89 -15.87 7.04
N VAL A 89 -1.69 -14.91 6.57
CA VAL A 89 -3.16 -15.04 6.58
C VAL A 89 -3.65 -16.28 5.85
N VAL A 90 -3.12 -16.58 4.66
CA VAL A 90 -3.53 -17.78 3.88
C VAL A 90 -3.23 -19.07 4.65
N ASN A 91 -2.08 -19.15 5.31
CA ASN A 91 -1.71 -20.33 6.10
C ASN A 91 -2.62 -20.51 7.32
N GLU A 92 -2.87 -19.43 8.05
CA GLU A 92 -3.70 -19.45 9.26
C GLU A 92 -5.19 -19.68 8.94
N CYS A 93 -5.65 -19.24 7.77
CA CYS A 93 -7.03 -19.39 7.28
C CYS A 93 -7.22 -20.59 6.33
N SER A 94 -6.23 -21.45 6.11
CA SER A 94 -6.26 -22.47 5.05
C SER A 94 -7.47 -23.42 5.15
N SER A 95 -7.81 -23.88 6.35
CA SER A 95 -8.99 -24.73 6.59
C SER A 95 -10.29 -23.98 6.35
N ASP A 96 -10.38 -22.73 6.82
CA ASP A 96 -11.56 -21.87 6.65
C ASP A 96 -11.80 -21.54 5.17
N LEU A 97 -10.73 -21.24 4.42
CA LEU A 97 -10.80 -20.99 2.98
C LEU A 97 -11.31 -22.23 2.22
N LYS A 98 -10.84 -23.42 2.56
CA LYS A 98 -11.30 -24.67 1.95
C LYS A 98 -12.76 -24.98 2.30
N GLN A 99 -13.17 -24.72 3.53
CA GLN A 99 -14.51 -25.06 4.00
C GLN A 99 -15.57 -24.08 3.48
N TYR A 100 -15.29 -22.78 3.49
CA TYR A 100 -16.29 -21.74 3.22
C TYR A 100 -16.10 -21.02 1.89
N CYS A 101 -14.92 -21.09 1.28
CA CYS A 101 -14.55 -20.25 0.13
C CYS A 101 -13.97 -21.02 -1.07
N ALA A 102 -14.11 -22.35 -1.13
CA ALA A 102 -13.50 -23.17 -2.17
C ALA A 102 -13.92 -22.83 -3.62
N SER A 103 -15.15 -22.31 -3.81
CA SER A 103 -15.67 -21.90 -5.12
C SER A 103 -15.31 -20.45 -5.50
N VAL A 104 -14.62 -19.72 -4.62
CA VAL A 104 -14.28 -18.32 -4.84
C VAL A 104 -12.97 -18.22 -5.60
N ALA A 105 -13.01 -17.58 -6.77
CA ALA A 105 -11.80 -17.30 -7.55
C ALA A 105 -10.86 -16.37 -6.77
N ALA A 106 -9.57 -16.72 -6.71
CA ALA A 106 -8.53 -15.91 -6.09
C ALA A 106 -8.34 -14.56 -6.79
N GLY A 107 -7.74 -13.59 -6.10
CA GLY A 107 -7.50 -12.23 -6.60
C GLY A 107 -8.59 -11.23 -6.20
N GLU A 108 -8.31 -9.93 -6.44
CA GLU A 108 -9.22 -8.80 -6.21
C GLU A 108 -9.85 -8.75 -4.80
N GLY A 109 -9.21 -9.35 -3.80
CA GLY A 109 -9.74 -9.42 -2.44
C GLY A 109 -10.96 -10.33 -2.25
N ARG A 110 -11.38 -11.10 -3.25
CA ARG A 110 -12.59 -11.93 -3.19
C ARG A 110 -12.57 -12.97 -2.06
N LEU A 111 -11.42 -13.62 -1.84
CA LEU A 111 -11.26 -14.59 -0.76
C LEU A 111 -11.36 -13.93 0.63
N LEU A 112 -10.78 -12.73 0.80
CA LEU A 112 -10.91 -11.97 2.04
C LEU A 112 -12.37 -11.58 2.30
N GLN A 113 -13.09 -11.12 1.27
CA GLN A 113 -14.52 -10.83 1.38
C GLN A 113 -15.34 -12.06 1.74
N CYS A 114 -14.99 -13.23 1.20
CA CYS A 114 -15.64 -14.48 1.58
C CYS A 114 -15.42 -14.83 3.06
N LEU A 115 -14.18 -14.69 3.57
CA LEU A 115 -13.88 -14.89 4.98
C LEU A 115 -14.63 -13.89 5.88
N GLN A 116 -14.73 -12.62 5.48
CA GLN A 116 -15.53 -11.60 6.17
C GLN A 116 -17.02 -11.94 6.23
N LYS A 117 -17.60 -12.40 5.11
CA LYS A 117 -19.02 -12.80 5.06
C LYS A 117 -19.32 -14.00 5.96
N ASN A 118 -18.34 -14.89 6.13
CA ASN A 118 -18.43 -16.05 7.00
C ASN A 118 -17.80 -15.80 8.38
N ASP A 119 -17.63 -14.54 8.83
CA ASP A 119 -16.88 -14.24 10.05
C ASP A 119 -17.42 -15.02 11.26
N ALA A 120 -18.73 -15.21 11.40
CA ALA A 120 -19.29 -16.02 12.50
C ALA A 120 -18.81 -17.49 12.52
N GLN A 121 -18.42 -18.05 11.37
CA GLN A 121 -18.09 -19.46 11.19
C GLN A 121 -16.58 -19.73 11.07
N VAL A 122 -15.78 -18.74 10.65
CA VAL A 122 -14.33 -18.90 10.52
C VAL A 122 -13.65 -19.01 11.89
N SER A 123 -12.55 -19.75 11.93
CA SER A 123 -11.80 -20.03 13.14
C SER A 123 -11.26 -18.76 13.83
N ALA A 124 -11.09 -18.82 15.15
CA ALA A 124 -10.47 -17.73 15.92
C ALA A 124 -9.05 -17.42 15.42
N ARG A 125 -8.31 -18.46 15.00
CA ARG A 125 -6.97 -18.36 14.42
C ARG A 125 -6.98 -17.50 13.14
N CYS A 126 -7.89 -17.79 12.21
CA CYS A 126 -8.02 -17.02 10.98
C CYS A 126 -8.43 -15.56 11.25
N LYS A 127 -9.36 -15.32 12.18
CA LYS A 127 -9.74 -13.95 12.59
C LYS A 127 -8.56 -13.18 13.16
N GLN A 128 -7.75 -13.84 13.99
CA GLN A 128 -6.59 -13.20 14.59
C GLN A 128 -5.56 -12.84 13.52
N ALA A 129 -5.21 -13.79 12.65
CA ALA A 129 -4.24 -13.55 11.59
C ALA A 129 -4.62 -12.39 10.68
N ARG A 130 -5.91 -12.30 10.32
CA ARG A 130 -6.48 -11.17 9.57
C ARG A 130 -6.31 -9.84 10.30
N LYS A 131 -6.59 -9.79 11.61
CA LYS A 131 -6.40 -8.59 12.44
C LYS A 131 -4.92 -8.19 12.55
N ASP A 132 -4.02 -9.15 12.70
CA ASP A 132 -2.58 -8.90 12.89
C ASP A 132 -1.96 -8.16 11.69
N VAL A 133 -2.50 -8.37 10.50
CA VAL A 133 -2.06 -7.70 9.26
C VAL A 133 -2.96 -6.55 8.82
N GLY A 134 -3.92 -6.14 9.65
CA GLY A 134 -4.82 -5.01 9.36
C GLY A 134 -5.93 -5.30 8.33
N LEU A 135 -6.16 -6.56 7.98
CA LEU A 135 -7.24 -6.99 7.08
C LEU A 135 -8.50 -7.28 7.90
N LYS A 136 -9.29 -6.24 8.17
CA LYS A 136 -10.55 -6.37 8.94
C LYS A 136 -11.61 -7.20 8.25
#